data_AF-A0A1Y0IA39-F1
#
_entry.id   AF-A0A1Y0IA39-F1
#
_cell.length_a   1.000
_cell.length_b   1.000
_cell.length_c   1.000
_cell.angle_alpha   90.00
_cell.angle_beta   90.00
_cell.angle_gamma   90.00
#
_symmetry.space_group_name_H-M   'P 1'
#
loop_
_entity.id
_entity.type
_entity.pdbx_description
1 polymer ?
#
loop_
_entity_poly.entity_id
_entity_poly.type
_entity_poly.pdbx_seq_one_letter_code
_entity_poly.pdbx_strand_id
1 'polypeptide(L)'
;MPAEHPDNTLDDTRFWQDDGADKSLEDLAARLEARARTGNPMQKFALRRCQLPGINLVNAHSKSGFKLTHSDLYRADLRKGHFFNVDFSGSSLMKANLEGANLHCANLSDCNLLGVNLEKCKLENVTWGSELIQEKQARATRNIAEKHEYYQQAEEIYRHLRKVTESEGLFEQAGTFFQKEMVMRRYQMPRYSSQRIISRMVEIFCGYGEQPLRVILFSIIAIIFFAVLYLLTGITESDHLLRLNFDNSFQDNISQLLKCLYFSVVTFTTLGYGDLAPTGWARGIAATEAFIGSFTLALFVVVFVKKMTR
;
A
#
# COMPACT_ATOMS: atom_id res chain seq x y z
N MET A 1 44.33 24.35 -2.33
CA MET A 1 43.03 25.05 -2.32
C MET A 1 43.03 26.02 -3.49
N PRO A 2 42.31 25.76 -4.59
CA PRO A 2 42.01 26.80 -5.55
C PRO A 2 40.77 27.58 -5.08
N ALA A 3 40.83 28.90 -5.23
CA ALA A 3 39.80 29.84 -4.80
C ALA A 3 38.46 29.60 -5.51
N GLU A 4 37.40 29.40 -4.73
CA GLU A 4 36.02 29.45 -5.22
C GLU A 4 35.64 30.91 -5.51
N HIS A 5 35.45 31.23 -6.80
CA HIS A 5 34.83 32.48 -7.22
C HIS A 5 33.33 32.44 -6.84
N PRO A 6 32.81 33.39 -6.02
CA PRO A 6 31.41 33.36 -5.56
C PRO A 6 30.37 33.62 -6.66
N ASP A 7 30.76 34.24 -7.79
CA ASP A 7 29.85 34.67 -8.86
C ASP A 7 29.35 33.54 -9.78
N ASN A 8 30.03 32.39 -9.82
CA ASN A 8 29.71 31.33 -10.80
C ASN A 8 28.57 30.39 -10.35
N THR A 9 28.21 30.41 -9.05
CA THR A 9 27.20 29.51 -8.47
C THR A 9 25.76 29.93 -8.79
N LEU A 10 25.53 31.25 -8.94
CA LEU A 10 24.24 31.82 -9.27
C LEU A 10 23.88 31.59 -10.74
N ASP A 11 24.83 31.78 -11.65
CA ASP A 11 24.62 31.51 -13.09
C ASP A 11 24.49 30.01 -13.39
N ASP A 12 25.24 29.15 -12.69
CA ASP A 12 25.04 27.69 -12.77
C ASP A 12 23.64 27.29 -12.29
N THR A 13 23.19 27.80 -11.15
CA THR A 13 21.84 27.49 -10.64
C THR A 13 20.73 27.99 -11.57
N ARG A 14 20.90 29.17 -12.18
CA ARG A 14 19.97 29.69 -13.20
C ARG A 14 19.88 28.77 -14.40
N PHE A 15 21.02 28.29 -14.92
CA PHE A 15 21.03 27.34 -16.05
C PHE A 15 20.21 26.08 -15.75
N TRP A 16 20.35 25.53 -14.53
CA TRP A 16 19.62 24.32 -14.14
C TRP A 16 18.12 24.55 -13.90
N GLN A 17 17.72 25.74 -13.47
CA GLN A 17 16.32 26.08 -13.16
C GLN A 17 15.55 26.68 -14.35
N ASP A 18 16.25 27.14 -15.39
CA ASP A 18 15.64 27.70 -16.59
C ASP A 18 15.09 26.61 -17.52
N ASP A 19 13.78 26.59 -17.78
CA ASP A 19 13.13 25.64 -18.72
C ASP A 19 13.51 25.92 -20.18
N GLY A 20 13.91 27.16 -20.51
CA GLY A 20 14.30 27.58 -21.86
C GLY A 20 15.76 27.31 -22.22
N ALA A 21 16.61 26.97 -21.24
CA ALA A 21 18.01 26.68 -21.48
C ALA A 21 18.19 25.41 -22.32
N ASP A 22 19.08 25.47 -23.31
CA ASP A 22 19.43 24.31 -24.13
C ASP A 22 20.22 23.29 -23.29
N LYS A 23 19.54 22.18 -22.96
CA LYS A 23 20.11 21.04 -22.25
C LYS A 23 20.28 19.82 -23.17
N SER A 24 20.51 20.04 -24.46
CA SER A 24 20.83 18.98 -25.43
C SER A 24 22.33 18.64 -25.53
N LEU A 25 23.16 19.33 -24.74
CA LEU A 25 24.63 19.20 -24.76
C LEU A 25 25.08 17.77 -24.40
N GLU A 26 26.06 17.25 -25.14
CA GLU A 26 26.64 15.91 -24.93
C GLU A 26 27.27 15.74 -23.53
N ASP A 27 27.69 16.84 -22.89
CA ASP A 27 28.33 16.85 -21.58
C ASP A 27 27.37 17.06 -20.41
N LEU A 28 26.05 17.14 -20.66
CA LEU A 28 25.05 17.47 -19.64
C LEU A 28 25.12 16.53 -18.42
N ALA A 29 25.29 15.23 -18.65
CA ALA A 29 25.43 14.26 -17.57
C ALA A 29 26.66 14.55 -16.71
N ALA A 30 27.82 14.77 -17.33
CA ALA A 30 29.06 15.10 -16.61
C ALA A 30 28.94 16.41 -15.81
N ARG A 31 28.27 17.43 -16.38
CA ARG A 31 27.98 18.70 -15.70
C ARG A 31 27.06 18.50 -14.50
N LEU A 32 25.99 17.70 -14.64
CA LEU A 32 25.05 17.42 -13.56
C LEU A 32 25.71 16.61 -12.44
N GLU A 33 26.57 15.64 -12.78
CA GLU A 33 27.35 14.90 -11.79
C GLU A 33 28.36 15.78 -11.05
N ALA A 34 29.07 16.66 -11.77
CA ALA A 34 29.96 17.64 -11.16
C ALA A 34 29.17 18.57 -10.23
N ARG A 35 27.98 18.99 -10.66
CA ARG A 35 27.07 19.80 -9.86
C ARG A 35 26.56 19.07 -8.62
N ALA A 36 26.33 17.77 -8.69
CA ALA A 36 25.95 16.96 -7.55
C ALA A 36 27.11 16.82 -6.54
N ARG A 37 28.34 16.65 -7.02
CA ARG A 37 29.56 16.52 -6.18
C ARG A 37 29.85 17.74 -5.32
N THR A 38 29.33 18.92 -5.66
CA THR A 38 29.46 20.11 -4.79
C THR A 38 28.67 19.97 -3.48
N GLY A 39 27.76 18.99 -3.38
CA GLY A 39 26.91 18.76 -2.21
C GLY A 39 25.74 19.74 -2.08
N ASN A 40 25.70 20.79 -2.90
CA ASN A 40 24.59 21.75 -2.89
C ASN A 40 23.31 21.09 -3.43
N PRO A 41 22.16 21.22 -2.75
CA PRO A 41 20.90 20.67 -3.22
C PRO A 41 20.55 21.13 -4.65
N MET A 42 20.08 20.19 -5.47
CA MET A 42 19.65 20.41 -6.86
C MET A 42 18.13 20.56 -6.90
N GLN A 43 17.63 21.61 -6.25
CA GLN A 43 16.19 21.83 -6.11
C GLN A 43 15.62 22.54 -7.32
N LYS A 44 14.45 22.08 -7.79
CA LYS A 44 13.69 22.70 -8.89
C LYS A 44 14.45 22.74 -10.22
N PHE A 45 15.30 21.75 -10.48
CA PHE A 45 16.01 21.68 -11.74
C PHE A 45 15.03 21.34 -12.87
N ALA A 46 15.07 22.08 -13.97
CA ALA A 46 14.29 21.89 -15.17
C ALA A 46 15.05 20.94 -16.12
N LEU A 47 14.92 19.63 -15.92
CA LEU A 47 15.61 18.57 -16.66
C LEU A 47 14.66 17.84 -17.63
N ARG A 48 13.70 18.57 -18.19
CA ARG A 48 12.67 18.03 -19.08
C ARG A 48 13.31 17.50 -20.35
N ARG A 49 12.96 16.27 -20.73
CA ARG A 49 13.42 15.60 -21.97
C ARG A 49 14.95 15.47 -22.09
N CYS A 50 15.69 15.70 -21.02
CA CYS A 50 17.14 15.57 -21.01
C CYS A 50 17.57 14.12 -21.27
N GLN A 51 18.68 13.95 -21.97
CA GLN A 51 19.32 12.67 -22.23
C GLN A 51 20.40 12.43 -21.17
N LEU A 52 20.10 11.62 -20.17
CA LEU A 52 20.98 11.32 -19.04
C LEU A 52 21.14 9.79 -18.84
N PRO A 53 21.32 8.97 -19.90
CA PRO A 53 21.49 7.54 -19.74
C PRO A 53 22.78 7.24 -18.97
N GLY A 54 22.71 6.34 -17.99
CA GLY A 54 23.86 5.90 -17.19
C GLY A 54 24.39 6.94 -16.20
N ILE A 55 23.70 8.08 -16.00
CA ILE A 55 24.15 9.12 -15.08
C ILE A 55 24.44 8.56 -13.68
N ASN A 56 25.55 8.99 -13.08
CA ASN A 56 25.95 8.55 -11.75
C ASN A 56 25.71 9.63 -10.68
N LEU A 57 24.58 9.53 -9.98
CA LEU A 57 24.23 10.37 -8.84
C LEU A 57 24.39 9.61 -7.51
N VAL A 58 25.47 8.85 -7.35
CA VAL A 58 25.80 8.18 -6.08
C VAL A 58 26.76 9.02 -5.25
N ASN A 59 26.32 9.39 -4.05
CA ASN A 59 27.18 10.08 -3.09
C ASN A 59 28.00 9.09 -2.25
N ALA A 60 29.09 8.57 -2.82
CA ALA A 60 29.92 7.53 -2.17
C ALA A 60 30.60 8.00 -0.87
N HIS A 61 30.68 9.31 -0.63
CA HIS A 61 31.36 9.88 0.54
C HIS A 61 30.39 10.29 1.67
N SER A 62 29.08 10.06 1.51
CA SER A 62 28.07 10.42 2.50
C SER A 62 27.11 9.27 2.78
N LYS A 63 26.54 9.27 4.00
CA LYS A 63 25.40 8.41 4.35
C LYS A 63 24.10 8.87 3.70
N SER A 64 24.04 10.10 3.19
CA SER A 64 22.90 10.66 2.45
C SER A 64 23.23 10.76 0.96
N GLY A 65 22.28 10.37 0.10
CA GLY A 65 22.42 10.61 -1.34
C GLY A 65 22.20 12.07 -1.72
N PHE A 66 22.36 12.36 -3.00
CA PHE A 66 22.15 13.70 -3.52
C PHE A 66 20.66 14.08 -3.50
N LYS A 67 20.38 15.37 -3.35
CA LYS A 67 19.02 15.91 -3.32
C LYS A 67 18.68 16.50 -4.68
N LEU A 68 17.79 15.84 -5.42
CA LEU A 68 17.22 16.29 -6.69
C LEU A 68 15.70 16.48 -6.51
N THR A 69 15.33 17.30 -5.53
CA THR A 69 13.94 17.47 -5.06
C THR A 69 13.21 18.55 -5.83
N HIS A 70 11.89 18.39 -6.00
CA HIS A 70 11.02 19.31 -6.75
C HIS A 70 11.46 19.60 -8.20
N SER A 71 12.28 18.74 -8.78
CA SER A 71 12.83 18.88 -10.13
C SER A 71 11.84 18.37 -11.18
N ASP A 72 11.85 18.96 -12.36
CA ASP A 72 11.04 18.49 -13.48
C ASP A 72 11.89 17.60 -14.40
N LEU A 73 11.63 16.29 -14.32
CA LEU A 73 12.25 15.24 -15.14
C LEU A 73 11.24 14.69 -16.16
N TYR A 74 10.24 15.49 -16.56
CA TYR A 74 9.23 15.08 -17.54
C TYR A 74 9.89 14.55 -18.82
N ARG A 75 9.62 13.27 -19.14
CA ARG A 75 10.21 12.56 -20.30
C ARG A 75 11.74 12.52 -20.34
N ALA A 76 12.43 12.70 -19.21
CA ALA A 76 13.88 12.52 -19.16
C ALA A 76 14.25 11.06 -19.45
N ASP A 77 15.36 10.84 -20.16
CA ASP A 77 15.98 9.52 -20.30
C ASP A 77 17.00 9.35 -19.17
N LEU A 78 16.71 8.48 -18.23
CA LEU A 78 17.50 8.15 -17.03
C LEU A 78 17.85 6.65 -17.00
N ARG A 79 17.78 5.97 -18.15
CA ARG A 79 18.01 4.52 -18.25
C ARG A 79 19.37 4.16 -17.69
N LYS A 80 19.45 3.06 -16.94
CA LYS A 80 20.67 2.55 -16.30
C LYS A 80 21.38 3.56 -15.37
N GLY A 81 20.70 4.64 -14.96
CA GLY A 81 21.27 5.60 -14.03
C GLY A 81 21.51 5.00 -12.65
N HIS A 82 22.52 5.52 -11.95
CA HIS A 82 22.86 5.13 -10.59
C HIS A 82 22.33 6.18 -9.61
N PHE A 83 21.24 5.85 -8.92
CA PHE A 83 20.51 6.73 -8.00
C PHE A 83 20.43 6.16 -6.58
N PHE A 84 21.45 5.41 -6.15
CA PHE A 84 21.52 4.86 -4.80
C PHE A 84 21.33 5.99 -3.78
N ASN A 85 20.30 5.86 -2.94
CA ASN A 85 19.97 6.79 -1.86
C ASN A 85 19.63 8.24 -2.30
N VAL A 86 19.37 8.47 -3.59
CA VAL A 86 19.00 9.81 -4.11
C VAL A 86 17.61 10.22 -3.64
N ASP A 87 17.47 11.49 -3.29
CA ASP A 87 16.19 12.08 -2.90
C ASP A 87 15.57 12.82 -4.08
N PHE A 88 14.56 12.20 -4.70
CA PHE A 88 13.73 12.80 -5.74
C PHE A 88 12.44 13.43 -5.19
N SER A 89 12.29 13.56 -3.87
CA SER A 89 10.99 13.93 -3.30
C SER A 89 10.37 15.19 -3.92
N GLY A 90 9.07 15.10 -4.23
CA GLY A 90 8.31 16.16 -4.87
C GLY A 90 8.65 16.43 -6.35
N SER A 91 9.52 15.65 -6.97
CA SER A 91 9.90 15.80 -8.38
C SER A 91 8.87 15.21 -9.35
N SER A 92 8.85 15.69 -10.59
CA SER A 92 8.02 15.12 -11.65
C SER A 92 8.83 14.15 -12.49
N LEU A 93 8.57 12.85 -12.33
CA LEU A 93 9.13 11.76 -13.15
C LEU A 93 8.14 11.30 -14.23
N MET A 94 7.13 12.14 -14.54
CA MET A 94 6.06 11.79 -15.47
C MET A 94 6.65 11.42 -16.83
N LYS A 95 6.35 10.21 -17.30
CA LYS A 95 6.86 9.65 -18.57
C LYS A 95 8.40 9.58 -18.67
N ALA A 96 9.13 9.69 -17.56
CA ALA A 96 10.57 9.50 -17.54
C ALA A 96 10.91 8.02 -17.78
N ASN A 97 12.05 7.75 -18.41
CA ASN A 97 12.53 6.40 -18.63
C ASN A 97 13.65 6.06 -17.65
N LEU A 98 13.36 5.20 -16.66
CA LEU A 98 14.32 4.73 -15.66
C LEU A 98 14.71 3.26 -15.90
N GLU A 99 14.44 2.66 -17.07
CA GLU A 99 14.71 1.23 -17.31
C GLU A 99 16.14 0.84 -16.88
N GLY A 100 16.24 -0.19 -16.03
CA GLY A 100 17.53 -0.70 -15.54
C GLY A 100 18.25 0.20 -14.53
N ALA A 101 17.64 1.29 -14.07
CA ALA A 101 18.25 2.20 -13.10
C ALA A 101 18.36 1.56 -11.70
N ASN A 102 19.39 1.94 -10.96
CA ASN A 102 19.54 1.57 -9.56
C ASN A 102 18.91 2.63 -8.65
N LEU A 103 17.72 2.36 -8.13
CA LEU A 103 16.98 3.23 -7.20
C LEU A 103 17.04 2.70 -5.76
N HIS A 104 17.95 1.79 -5.43
CA HIS A 104 18.07 1.25 -4.09
C HIS A 104 18.19 2.36 -3.04
N CYS A 105 17.37 2.31 -1.99
CA CYS A 105 17.22 3.35 -0.95
C CYS A 105 16.79 4.75 -1.44
N ALA A 106 16.36 4.92 -2.69
CA ALA A 106 15.94 6.23 -3.19
C ALA A 106 14.63 6.70 -2.55
N ASN A 107 14.44 8.01 -2.46
CA ASN A 107 13.19 8.61 -2.01
C ASN A 107 12.39 9.15 -3.20
N LEU A 108 11.27 8.50 -3.49
CA LEU A 108 10.28 8.87 -4.51
C LEU A 108 8.99 9.43 -3.90
N SER A 109 9.00 9.83 -2.63
CA SER A 109 7.84 10.42 -1.96
C SER A 109 7.35 11.65 -2.70
N ASP A 110 6.03 11.80 -2.83
CA ASP A 110 5.39 12.94 -3.51
C ASP A 110 5.83 13.16 -4.97
N CYS A 111 6.43 12.15 -5.60
CA CYS A 111 6.77 12.23 -7.02
C CYS A 111 5.55 12.05 -7.92
N ASN A 112 5.55 12.75 -9.06
CA ASN A 112 4.65 12.38 -10.15
C ASN A 112 5.22 11.18 -10.91
N LEU A 113 4.66 10.00 -10.66
CA LEU A 113 5.10 8.74 -11.28
C LEU A 113 4.23 8.33 -12.48
N LEU A 114 3.36 9.20 -13.00
CA LEU A 114 2.46 8.85 -14.09
C LEU A 114 3.22 8.49 -15.37
N GLY A 115 3.07 7.25 -15.82
CA GLY A 115 3.71 6.74 -17.03
C GLY A 115 5.23 6.61 -16.96
N VAL A 116 5.84 6.67 -15.77
CA VAL A 116 7.27 6.39 -15.60
C VAL A 116 7.56 4.95 -16.02
N ASN A 117 8.68 4.70 -16.71
CA ASN A 117 9.15 3.33 -16.96
C ASN A 117 10.15 2.93 -15.87
N LEU A 118 9.83 1.90 -15.09
CA LEU A 118 10.67 1.36 -14.01
C LEU A 118 11.09 -0.10 -14.27
N GLU A 119 10.94 -0.59 -15.50
CA GLU A 119 11.30 -1.97 -15.83
C GLU A 119 12.76 -2.28 -15.49
N LYS A 120 12.99 -3.42 -14.83
CA LYS A 120 14.33 -3.91 -14.42
C LYS A 120 15.08 -2.95 -13.46
N CYS A 121 14.37 -2.04 -12.80
CA CYS A 121 14.97 -1.17 -11.78
C CYS A 121 15.24 -1.94 -10.49
N LYS A 122 16.36 -1.65 -9.83
CA LYS A 122 16.56 -2.08 -8.44
C LYS A 122 15.77 -1.17 -7.50
N LEU A 123 14.77 -1.72 -6.83
CA LEU A 123 13.80 -0.97 -6.03
C LEU A 123 13.81 -1.31 -4.53
N GLU A 124 14.84 -2.01 -4.04
CA GLU A 124 14.86 -2.38 -2.63
C GLU A 124 15.02 -1.12 -1.75
N ASN A 125 14.27 -1.07 -0.65
CA ASN A 125 14.25 0.05 0.30
C ASN A 125 13.86 1.42 -0.29
N VAL A 126 13.19 1.46 -1.45
CA VAL A 126 12.64 2.72 -1.99
C VAL A 126 11.55 3.27 -1.07
N THR A 127 11.62 4.57 -0.79
CA THR A 127 10.56 5.29 -0.08
C THR A 127 9.57 5.89 -1.07
N TRP A 128 8.34 5.37 -1.12
CA TRP A 128 7.31 5.80 -2.09
C TRP A 128 6.37 6.91 -1.58
N GLY A 129 6.37 7.16 -0.28
CA GLY A 129 5.39 8.01 0.40
C GLY A 129 4.10 7.26 0.80
N SER A 130 3.26 7.90 1.61
CA SER A 130 2.02 7.30 2.14
C SER A 130 0.91 7.21 1.10
N GLU A 131 0.84 8.14 0.15
CA GLU A 131 -0.17 8.23 -0.92
C GLU A 131 0.40 8.95 -2.14
N LEU A 132 -0.18 8.72 -3.32
CA LEU A 132 0.23 9.40 -4.56
C LEU A 132 -0.31 10.83 -4.63
N ILE A 133 0.37 11.69 -5.40
CA ILE A 133 -0.09 13.07 -5.63
C ILE A 133 -1.49 13.10 -6.28
N GLN A 134 -1.80 12.14 -7.15
CA GLN A 134 -3.10 12.03 -7.80
C GLN A 134 -4.21 11.72 -6.79
N GLU A 135 -3.92 10.95 -5.73
CA GLU A 135 -4.90 10.72 -4.67
C GLU A 135 -5.21 12.00 -3.89
N LYS A 136 -4.17 12.78 -3.59
CA LYS A 136 -4.31 14.08 -2.92
C LYS A 136 -5.15 15.03 -3.78
N GLN A 137 -4.86 15.10 -5.08
CA GLN A 137 -5.62 15.90 -6.05
C GLN A 137 -7.08 15.45 -6.18
N ALA A 138 -7.34 14.14 -6.22
CA ALA A 138 -8.70 13.58 -6.25
C ALA A 138 -9.53 13.91 -4.99
N ARG A 139 -8.87 14.02 -3.84
CA ARG A 139 -9.53 14.41 -2.58
C ARG A 139 -9.77 15.92 -2.51
N ALA A 140 -8.86 16.71 -3.08
CA ALA A 140 -8.94 18.17 -3.08
C ALA A 140 -9.97 18.72 -4.09
N THR A 141 -10.12 18.08 -5.26
CA THR A 141 -11.05 18.60 -6.28
C THR A 141 -12.51 18.31 -5.94
N ARG A 142 -13.38 19.27 -6.29
CA ARG A 142 -14.85 19.13 -6.18
C ARG A 142 -15.48 18.59 -7.46
N ASN A 143 -14.78 18.70 -8.58
CA ASN A 143 -15.25 18.25 -9.89
C ASN A 143 -15.22 16.71 -9.96
N ILE A 144 -16.37 16.10 -10.26
CA ILE A 144 -16.52 14.65 -10.31
C ILE A 144 -15.71 14.04 -11.47
N ALA A 145 -15.64 14.73 -12.61
CA ALA A 145 -14.90 14.25 -13.78
C ALA A 145 -13.39 14.23 -13.52
N GLU A 146 -12.82 15.35 -13.07
CA GLU A 146 -11.40 15.43 -12.67
C GLU A 146 -11.06 14.41 -11.58
N LYS A 147 -11.94 14.27 -10.58
CA LYS A 147 -11.75 13.30 -9.51
C LYS A 147 -11.65 11.87 -10.05
N HIS A 148 -12.49 11.53 -11.03
CA HIS A 148 -12.45 10.23 -11.69
C HIS A 148 -11.14 10.03 -12.46
N GLU A 149 -10.69 11.05 -13.21
CA GLU A 149 -9.41 11.02 -13.93
C GLU A 149 -8.22 10.84 -12.99
N TYR A 150 -8.17 11.56 -11.87
CA TYR A 150 -7.10 11.38 -10.89
C TYR A 150 -7.09 9.97 -10.29
N TYR A 151 -8.25 9.37 -10.00
CA TYR A 151 -8.29 7.98 -9.53
C TYR A 151 -7.89 6.97 -10.62
N GLN A 152 -8.18 7.24 -11.89
CA GLN A 152 -7.69 6.42 -13.02
C GLN A 152 -6.17 6.47 -13.12
N GLN A 153 -5.59 7.68 -13.07
CA GLN A 153 -4.14 7.85 -13.07
C GLN A 153 -3.47 7.17 -11.87
N ALA A 154 -4.04 7.29 -10.67
CA ALA A 154 -3.55 6.61 -9.48
C ALA A 154 -3.63 5.08 -9.61
N GLU A 155 -4.71 4.54 -10.19
CA GLU A 155 -4.82 3.10 -10.48
C GLU A 155 -3.72 2.64 -11.44
N GLU A 156 -3.46 3.40 -12.50
CA GLU A 156 -2.42 3.09 -13.49
C GLU A 156 -1.03 3.06 -12.83
N ILE A 157 -0.71 4.08 -12.02
CA ILE A 157 0.55 4.15 -11.29
C ILE A 157 0.68 2.94 -10.37
N TYR A 158 -0.32 2.65 -9.52
CA TYR A 158 -0.23 1.52 -8.60
C TYR A 158 -0.14 0.16 -9.30
N ARG A 159 -0.83 -0.01 -10.43
CA ARG A 159 -0.72 -1.22 -11.23
C ARG A 159 0.68 -1.39 -11.81
N HIS A 160 1.29 -0.30 -12.29
CA HIS A 160 2.65 -0.33 -12.79
C HIS A 160 3.65 -0.64 -11.66
N LEU A 161 3.55 0.05 -10.53
CA LEU A 161 4.39 -0.19 -9.35
C LEU A 161 4.28 -1.64 -8.86
N ARG A 162 3.05 -2.19 -8.77
CA ARG A 162 2.82 -3.60 -8.43
C ARG A 162 3.57 -4.56 -9.35
N LYS A 163 3.45 -4.37 -10.67
CA LYS A 163 4.08 -5.26 -11.65
C LYS A 163 5.60 -5.24 -11.55
N VAL A 164 6.19 -4.06 -11.40
CA VAL A 164 7.64 -3.91 -11.33
C VAL A 164 8.17 -4.46 -10.01
N THR A 165 7.53 -4.17 -8.88
CA THR A 165 7.96 -4.77 -7.61
C THR A 165 7.75 -6.28 -7.57
N GLU A 166 6.70 -6.81 -8.21
CA GLU A 166 6.50 -8.27 -8.36
C GLU A 166 7.60 -8.90 -9.23
N SER A 167 8.04 -8.26 -10.32
CA SER A 167 9.14 -8.77 -11.14
C SER A 167 10.50 -8.76 -10.45
N GLU A 168 10.71 -7.86 -9.49
CA GLU A 168 11.92 -7.78 -8.67
C GLU A 168 11.87 -8.68 -7.43
N GLY A 169 10.76 -9.43 -7.21
CA GLY A 169 10.58 -10.29 -6.03
C GLY A 169 10.24 -9.55 -4.73
N LEU A 170 9.84 -8.28 -4.81
CA LEU A 170 9.42 -7.45 -3.68
C LEU A 170 7.93 -7.65 -3.36
N PHE A 171 7.55 -8.89 -3.03
CA PHE A 171 6.15 -9.32 -2.94
C PHE A 171 5.33 -8.59 -1.87
N GLU A 172 5.93 -8.18 -0.76
CA GLU A 172 5.22 -7.38 0.27
C GLU A 172 4.81 -6.00 -0.24
N GLN A 173 5.71 -5.33 -0.98
CA GLN A 173 5.43 -4.04 -1.59
C GLN A 173 4.41 -4.20 -2.73
N ALA A 174 4.56 -5.25 -3.55
CA ALA A 174 3.59 -5.58 -4.59
C ALA A 174 2.18 -5.80 -4.03
N GLY A 175 2.04 -6.54 -2.92
CA GLY A 175 0.76 -6.74 -2.24
C GLY A 175 0.16 -5.43 -1.71
N THR A 176 0.99 -4.52 -1.20
CA THR A 176 0.54 -3.19 -0.77
C THR A 176 0.05 -2.35 -1.95
N PHE A 177 0.78 -2.34 -3.07
CA PHE A 177 0.34 -1.63 -4.29
C PHE A 177 -0.90 -2.25 -4.91
N PHE A 178 -1.04 -3.58 -4.86
CA PHE A 178 -2.26 -4.27 -5.29
C PHE A 178 -3.48 -3.80 -4.50
N GLN A 179 -3.38 -3.71 -3.17
CA GLN A 179 -4.48 -3.20 -2.35
C GLN A 179 -4.86 -1.76 -2.75
N LYS A 180 -3.86 -0.90 -2.90
CA LYS A 180 -4.09 0.50 -3.28
C LYS A 180 -4.70 0.63 -4.69
N GLU A 181 -4.24 -0.17 -5.65
CA GLU A 181 -4.84 -0.27 -6.99
C GLU A 181 -6.33 -0.64 -6.91
N MET A 182 -6.69 -1.67 -6.12
CA MET A 182 -8.08 -2.08 -5.93
C MET A 182 -8.93 -0.98 -5.27
N VAL A 183 -8.37 -0.24 -4.32
CA VAL A 183 -9.03 0.92 -3.70
C VAL A 183 -9.28 2.02 -4.74
N MET A 184 -8.31 2.35 -5.59
CA MET A 184 -8.48 3.35 -6.65
C MET A 184 -9.56 2.94 -7.65
N ARG A 185 -9.55 1.68 -8.08
CA ARG A 185 -10.59 1.10 -8.94
C ARG A 185 -11.97 1.20 -8.29
N ARG A 186 -12.08 0.91 -7.00
CA ARG A 186 -13.34 1.06 -6.26
C ARG A 186 -13.82 2.50 -6.23
N TYR A 187 -12.91 3.47 -6.10
CA TYR A 187 -13.29 4.89 -6.05
C TYR A 187 -13.87 5.42 -7.36
N GLN A 188 -13.52 4.82 -8.50
CA GLN A 188 -14.11 5.10 -9.81
C GLN A 188 -15.54 4.54 -9.96
N MET A 189 -15.94 3.54 -9.16
CA MET A 189 -17.28 2.96 -9.23
C MET A 189 -18.36 3.94 -8.74
N PRO A 190 -19.59 3.87 -9.27
CA PRO A 190 -20.72 4.66 -8.78
C PRO A 190 -20.95 4.47 -7.27
N ARG A 191 -21.33 5.54 -6.56
CA ARG A 191 -21.46 5.53 -5.08
C ARG A 191 -22.45 4.47 -4.57
N TYR A 192 -23.56 4.26 -5.27
CA TYR A 192 -24.63 3.33 -4.88
C TYR A 192 -24.58 2.01 -5.66
N SER A 193 -23.40 1.60 -6.13
CA SER A 193 -23.23 0.31 -6.82
C SER A 193 -23.02 -0.85 -5.84
N SER A 194 -23.72 -1.96 -6.05
CA SER A 194 -23.51 -3.22 -5.33
C SER A 194 -22.05 -3.68 -5.42
N GLN A 195 -21.40 -3.49 -6.57
CA GLN A 195 -19.99 -3.82 -6.77
C GLN A 195 -19.07 -3.01 -5.84
N ARG A 196 -19.40 -1.73 -5.59
CA ARG A 196 -18.63 -0.87 -4.69
C ARG A 196 -18.76 -1.34 -3.25
N ILE A 197 -19.96 -1.73 -2.83
CA ILE A 197 -20.25 -2.26 -1.49
C ILE A 197 -19.50 -3.58 -1.28
N ILE A 198 -19.62 -4.52 -2.22
CA ILE A 198 -18.90 -5.80 -2.17
C ILE A 198 -17.40 -5.58 -2.11
N SER A 199 -16.84 -4.70 -2.95
CA SER A 199 -15.42 -4.37 -2.94
C SER A 199 -14.97 -3.82 -1.57
N ARG A 200 -15.78 -2.97 -0.94
CA ARG A 200 -15.50 -2.46 0.41
C ARG A 200 -15.58 -3.55 1.47
N MET A 201 -16.53 -4.48 1.37
CA MET A 201 -16.62 -5.63 2.27
C MET A 201 -15.38 -6.53 2.17
N VAL A 202 -14.92 -6.83 0.95
CA VAL A 202 -13.71 -7.64 0.71
C VAL A 202 -12.44 -6.95 1.24
N GLU A 203 -12.32 -5.63 1.08
CA GLU A 203 -11.22 -4.87 1.68
C GLU A 203 -11.18 -5.02 3.21
N ILE A 204 -12.33 -4.86 3.87
CA ILE A 204 -12.45 -4.94 5.33
C ILE A 204 -12.13 -6.36 5.80
N PHE A 205 -12.68 -7.37 5.12
CA PHE A 205 -12.60 -8.75 5.58
C PHE A 205 -11.21 -9.38 5.40
N CYS A 206 -10.57 -9.18 4.25
CA CYS A 206 -9.29 -9.85 3.94
C CYS A 206 -8.25 -8.95 3.25
N GLY A 207 -8.50 -7.64 3.13
CA GLY A 207 -7.60 -6.73 2.46
C GLY A 207 -7.37 -7.11 1.00
N TYR A 208 -8.43 -7.50 0.28
CA TYR A 208 -8.33 -8.06 -1.08
C TYR A 208 -7.50 -9.34 -1.18
N GLY A 209 -7.46 -10.11 -0.09
CA GLY A 209 -6.71 -11.36 0.01
C GLY A 209 -5.20 -11.17 0.17
N GLU A 210 -4.77 -10.03 0.71
CA GLU A 210 -3.37 -9.72 1.00
C GLU A 210 -3.08 -9.63 2.50
N GLN A 211 -4.11 -9.66 3.37
CA GLN A 211 -3.98 -9.46 4.81
C GLN A 211 -4.63 -10.60 5.62
N PRO A 212 -3.92 -11.71 5.89
CA PRO A 212 -4.46 -12.84 6.65
C PRO A 212 -4.85 -12.47 8.09
N LEU A 213 -4.13 -11.51 8.69
CA LEU A 213 -4.44 -11.01 10.04
C LEU A 213 -5.84 -10.40 10.17
N ARG A 214 -6.38 -9.78 9.10
CA ARG A 214 -7.76 -9.25 9.11
C ARG A 214 -8.79 -10.38 9.18
N VAL A 215 -8.51 -11.51 8.52
CA VAL A 215 -9.38 -12.69 8.56
C VAL A 215 -9.42 -13.29 9.98
N ILE A 216 -8.25 -13.42 10.63
CA ILE A 216 -8.18 -13.87 12.03
C ILE A 216 -8.96 -12.94 12.96
N LEU A 217 -8.76 -11.63 12.83
CA LEU A 217 -9.48 -10.64 13.66
C LEU A 217 -10.99 -10.75 13.46
N PHE A 218 -11.45 -10.89 12.21
CA PHE A 218 -12.86 -11.11 11.92
C PHE A 218 -13.37 -12.39 12.60
N SER A 219 -12.64 -13.50 12.52
CA SER A 219 -13.01 -14.75 13.18
C SER A 219 -13.19 -14.56 14.69
N ILE A 220 -12.25 -13.87 15.35
CA ILE A 220 -12.34 -13.59 16.79
C ILE A 220 -13.58 -12.75 17.11
N ILE A 221 -13.85 -11.70 16.33
CA ILE A 221 -15.02 -10.83 16.52
C ILE A 221 -16.31 -11.62 16.31
N ALA A 222 -16.38 -12.45 15.27
CA ALA A 222 -17.54 -13.29 14.96
C ALA A 222 -17.80 -14.30 16.10
N ILE A 223 -16.76 -14.98 16.58
CA ILE A 223 -16.84 -15.93 17.70
C ILE A 223 -17.41 -15.24 18.94
N ILE A 224 -16.87 -14.08 19.32
CA ILE A 224 -17.36 -13.32 20.47
C ILE A 224 -18.81 -12.87 20.26
N PHE A 225 -19.16 -12.39 19.06
CA PHE A 225 -20.52 -11.99 18.72
C PHE A 225 -21.52 -13.14 18.87
N PHE A 226 -21.21 -14.32 18.33
CA PHE A 226 -22.06 -15.50 18.46
C PHE A 226 -22.10 -16.02 19.90
N ALA A 227 -21.00 -15.97 20.65
CA ALA A 227 -20.99 -16.30 22.07
C ALA A 227 -21.98 -15.45 22.87
N VAL A 228 -22.06 -14.14 22.58
CA VAL A 228 -23.06 -13.25 23.18
C VAL A 228 -24.48 -13.63 22.73
N LEU A 229 -24.69 -13.95 21.45
CA LEU A 229 -26.00 -14.43 20.99
C LEU A 229 -26.44 -15.71 21.71
N TYR A 230 -25.53 -16.66 21.92
CA TYR A 230 -25.80 -17.89 22.67
C TYR A 230 -26.12 -17.62 24.12
N LEU A 231 -25.45 -16.67 24.75
CA LEU A 231 -25.76 -16.25 26.11
C LEU A 231 -27.20 -15.69 26.21
N LEU A 232 -27.68 -15.01 25.16
CA LEU A 232 -29.04 -14.47 25.09
C LEU A 232 -30.10 -15.53 24.75
N THR A 233 -29.81 -16.45 23.82
CA THR A 233 -30.78 -17.48 23.38
C THR A 233 -30.81 -18.72 24.27
N GLY A 234 -29.68 -19.03 24.89
CA GLY A 234 -29.45 -20.20 25.72
C GLY A 234 -28.87 -21.41 24.98
N ILE A 235 -27.97 -22.13 25.64
CA ILE A 235 -27.41 -23.43 25.22
C ILE A 235 -27.62 -24.45 26.35
N THR A 236 -27.66 -25.74 26.02
CA THR A 236 -27.84 -26.81 27.02
C THR A 236 -26.58 -27.61 27.25
N GLU A 237 -26.28 -27.87 28.53
CA GLU A 237 -25.22 -28.74 29.01
C GLU A 237 -25.85 -29.77 29.94
N SER A 238 -25.83 -31.06 29.57
CA SER A 238 -26.40 -32.14 30.40
C SER A 238 -27.81 -31.83 30.95
N ASP A 239 -28.73 -31.40 30.07
CA ASP A 239 -30.11 -30.95 30.36
C ASP A 239 -30.28 -29.67 31.19
N HIS A 240 -29.19 -28.98 31.55
CA HIS A 240 -29.24 -27.65 32.16
C HIS A 240 -29.14 -26.54 31.11
N LEU A 241 -30.11 -25.62 31.13
CA LEU A 241 -30.11 -24.45 30.24
C LEU A 241 -29.19 -23.35 30.78
N LEU A 242 -28.10 -23.10 30.05
CA LEU A 242 -27.18 -21.99 30.27
C LEU A 242 -27.70 -20.79 29.48
N ARG A 243 -28.18 -19.76 30.17
CA ARG A 243 -28.61 -18.47 29.60
C ARG A 243 -28.30 -17.35 30.57
N LEU A 244 -28.20 -16.13 30.06
CA LEU A 244 -28.07 -14.95 30.90
C LEU A 244 -29.19 -14.92 31.95
N ASN A 245 -28.82 -14.89 33.22
CA ASN A 245 -29.77 -14.75 34.32
C ASN A 245 -29.32 -13.60 35.24
N PHE A 246 -30.22 -12.62 35.43
CA PHE A 246 -29.95 -11.46 36.28
C PHE A 246 -29.95 -11.82 37.78
N ASP A 247 -30.49 -12.98 38.14
CA ASP A 247 -30.47 -13.49 39.52
C ASP A 247 -29.15 -14.20 39.87
N ASN A 248 -28.30 -14.50 38.87
CA ASN A 248 -27.04 -15.19 39.09
C ASN A 248 -25.94 -14.23 39.56
N SER A 249 -24.95 -14.78 40.30
CA SER A 249 -23.78 -14.00 40.67
C SER A 249 -23.00 -13.54 39.43
N PHE A 250 -22.24 -12.45 39.57
CA PHE A 250 -21.38 -11.96 38.48
C PHE A 250 -20.39 -13.02 38.00
N GLN A 251 -19.86 -13.84 38.91
CA GLN A 251 -18.94 -14.92 38.60
C GLN A 251 -19.60 -16.04 37.79
N ASP A 252 -20.86 -16.37 38.11
CA ASP A 252 -21.63 -17.37 37.37
C ASP A 252 -21.94 -16.90 35.95
N ASN A 253 -22.28 -15.62 35.78
CA ASN A 253 -22.53 -15.04 34.45
C ASN A 253 -21.25 -15.01 33.59
N ILE A 254 -20.07 -14.77 34.19
CA ILE A 254 -18.79 -14.92 33.48
C ILE A 254 -18.54 -16.38 33.09
N SER A 255 -18.77 -17.33 33.99
CA SER A 255 -18.60 -18.76 33.70
C SER A 255 -19.49 -19.21 32.54
N GLN A 256 -20.75 -18.75 32.52
CA GLN A 256 -21.68 -19.01 31.41
C GLN A 256 -21.22 -18.39 30.09
N LEU A 257 -20.69 -17.15 30.11
CA LEU A 257 -20.12 -16.53 28.92
C LEU A 257 -18.91 -17.32 28.40
N LEU A 258 -18.04 -17.82 29.26
CA LEU A 258 -16.89 -18.65 28.85
C LEU A 258 -17.34 -19.98 28.23
N LYS A 259 -18.39 -20.61 28.75
CA LYS A 259 -18.99 -21.80 28.13
C LYS A 259 -19.62 -21.50 26.77
N CYS A 260 -20.32 -20.38 26.63
CA CYS A 260 -20.86 -19.93 25.33
C CYS A 260 -19.74 -19.59 24.34
N LEU A 261 -18.63 -19.02 24.82
CA LEU A 261 -17.45 -18.74 24.01
C LEU A 261 -16.80 -20.03 23.52
N TYR A 262 -16.63 -21.01 24.40
CA TYR A 262 -16.14 -22.34 24.03
C TYR A 262 -17.06 -23.01 22.99
N PHE A 263 -18.38 -22.99 23.20
CA PHE A 263 -19.34 -23.51 22.22
C PHE A 263 -19.23 -22.82 20.85
N SER A 264 -19.11 -21.50 20.85
CA SER A 264 -18.91 -20.68 19.64
C SER A 264 -17.61 -21.05 18.93
N VAL A 265 -16.47 -21.17 19.63
CA VAL A 265 -15.20 -21.61 19.03
C VAL A 265 -15.33 -22.97 18.35
N VAL A 266 -15.95 -23.94 19.03
CA VAL A 266 -16.13 -25.32 18.52
C VAL A 266 -17.08 -25.34 17.32
N THR A 267 -18.11 -24.51 17.33
CA THR A 267 -19.10 -24.39 16.23
C THR A 267 -18.49 -23.68 15.03
N PHE A 268 -17.79 -22.57 15.24
CA PHE A 268 -17.11 -21.79 14.21
C PHE A 268 -16.00 -22.59 13.53
N THR A 269 -15.25 -23.40 14.29
CA THR A 269 -14.23 -24.31 13.75
C THR A 269 -14.80 -25.61 13.21
N THR A 270 -16.12 -25.83 13.35
CA THR A 270 -16.84 -27.03 12.89
C THR A 270 -16.36 -28.35 13.55
N LEU A 271 -15.72 -28.29 14.73
CA LEU A 271 -15.18 -29.46 15.45
C LEU A 271 -16.28 -30.30 16.12
N GLY A 272 -17.31 -29.66 16.69
CA GLY A 272 -18.52 -30.31 17.21
C GLY A 272 -18.32 -31.40 18.28
N TYR A 273 -17.80 -31.06 19.47
CA TYR A 273 -17.51 -32.03 20.54
C TYR A 273 -18.75 -32.66 21.23
N GLY A 274 -19.94 -32.07 21.07
CA GLY A 274 -21.22 -32.69 21.47
C GLY A 274 -21.56 -32.61 22.97
N ASP A 275 -20.71 -31.98 23.77
CA ASP A 275 -20.92 -31.68 25.20
C ASP A 275 -21.93 -30.54 25.44
N LEU A 276 -22.03 -29.62 24.48
CA LEU A 276 -22.97 -28.50 24.48
C LEU A 276 -23.87 -28.56 23.24
N ALA A 277 -25.17 -28.36 23.45
CA ALA A 277 -26.15 -28.40 22.37
C ALA A 277 -26.98 -27.10 22.28
N PRO A 278 -27.24 -26.57 21.07
CA PRO A 278 -28.12 -25.43 20.91
C PRO A 278 -29.60 -25.84 21.02
N THR A 279 -30.41 -25.01 21.67
CA THR A 279 -31.85 -25.23 21.80
C THR A 279 -32.67 -24.13 21.11
N GLY A 280 -33.88 -24.48 20.66
CA GLY A 280 -34.79 -23.53 20.01
C GLY A 280 -34.15 -22.78 18.85
N TRP A 281 -34.19 -21.44 18.91
CA TRP A 281 -33.62 -20.53 17.90
C TRP A 281 -32.09 -20.60 17.80
N ALA A 282 -31.39 -21.03 18.86
CA ALA A 282 -29.93 -21.14 18.86
C ALA A 282 -29.43 -22.15 17.82
N ARG A 283 -30.26 -23.10 17.37
CA ARG A 283 -29.90 -24.06 16.31
C ARG A 283 -29.65 -23.38 14.97
N GLY A 284 -30.49 -22.41 14.61
CA GLY A 284 -30.31 -21.62 13.38
C GLY A 284 -29.09 -20.72 13.44
N ILE A 285 -28.81 -20.16 14.63
CA ILE A 285 -27.62 -19.36 14.90
C ILE A 285 -26.37 -20.22 14.74
N ALA A 286 -26.34 -21.42 15.34
CA ALA A 286 -25.24 -22.37 15.22
C ALA A 286 -24.99 -22.83 13.78
N ALA A 287 -26.06 -23.11 13.02
CA ALA A 287 -25.92 -23.45 11.60
C ALA A 287 -25.31 -22.29 10.79
N THR A 288 -25.72 -21.05 11.08
CA THR A 288 -25.19 -19.85 10.42
C THR A 288 -23.72 -19.61 10.80
N GLU A 289 -23.38 -19.75 12.08
CA GLU A 289 -22.01 -19.63 12.57
C GLU A 289 -21.09 -20.68 11.93
N ALA A 290 -21.48 -21.95 11.92
CA ALA A 290 -20.70 -23.02 11.31
C ALA A 290 -20.46 -22.77 9.81
N PHE A 291 -21.48 -22.28 9.09
CA PHE A 291 -21.34 -21.89 7.68
C PHE A 291 -20.32 -20.75 7.50
N ILE A 292 -20.44 -19.67 8.27
CA ILE A 292 -19.50 -18.53 8.24
C ILE A 292 -18.09 -18.99 8.60
N GLY A 293 -17.95 -19.83 9.62
CA GLY A 293 -16.69 -20.37 10.11
C GLY A 293 -15.96 -21.20 9.05
N SER A 294 -16.68 -22.12 8.39
CA SER A 294 -16.11 -22.94 7.31
C SER A 294 -15.58 -22.10 6.15
N PHE A 295 -16.33 -21.07 5.72
CA PHE A 295 -15.91 -20.16 4.66
C PHE A 295 -14.71 -19.29 5.08
N THR A 296 -14.72 -18.79 6.32
CA THR A 296 -13.66 -17.93 6.86
C THR A 296 -12.36 -18.70 7.02
N LEU A 297 -12.40 -19.96 7.48
CA LEU A 297 -11.23 -20.81 7.58
C LEU A 297 -10.65 -21.14 6.20
N ALA A 298 -11.50 -21.47 5.23
CA ALA A 298 -11.06 -21.69 3.85
C ALA A 298 -10.39 -20.44 3.26
N LEU A 299 -11.00 -19.26 3.46
CA LEU A 299 -10.42 -18.00 3.02
C LEU A 299 -9.09 -17.71 3.73
N PHE A 300 -9.00 -17.96 5.03
CA PHE A 300 -7.76 -17.79 5.79
C PHE A 300 -6.63 -18.63 5.18
N VAL A 301 -6.87 -19.91 4.89
CA VAL A 301 -5.89 -20.78 4.26
C VAL A 301 -5.46 -20.23 2.90
N VAL A 302 -6.41 -19.82 2.04
CA VAL A 302 -6.09 -19.27 0.72
C VAL A 302 -5.25 -18.00 0.83
N VAL A 303 -5.63 -17.07 1.69
CA VAL A 303 -4.92 -15.80 1.88
C VAL A 303 -3.55 -16.02 2.50
N PHE A 304 -3.45 -16.93 3.47
CA PHE A 304 -2.20 -17.30 4.11
C PHE A 304 -1.22 -17.96 3.15
N VAL A 305 -1.69 -18.97 2.39
CA VAL A 305 -0.87 -19.64 1.37
C VAL A 305 -0.41 -18.64 0.33
N LYS A 306 -1.33 -17.84 -0.23
CA LYS A 306 -0.97 -16.79 -1.21
C LYS A 306 0.10 -15.84 -0.69
N LYS A 307 0.04 -15.47 0.59
CA LYS A 307 1.01 -14.58 1.24
C LYS A 307 2.37 -15.24 1.51
N MET A 308 2.41 -16.57 1.66
CA MET A 308 3.64 -17.34 1.90
C MET A 308 4.33 -17.82 0.61
N THR A 309 3.55 -18.06 -0.45
CA THR A 309 4.06 -18.59 -1.74
C THR A 309 4.49 -17.51 -2.71
N ARG A 310 4.16 -16.24 -2.42
CA ARG A 310 4.69 -15.08 -3.13
C ARG A 310 5.91 -14.60 -2.36
#